data_AF-A0A1K1LNL3-F1
#
_entry.id   AF-A0A1K1LNL3-F1
#
_cell.length_a   1.000
_cell.length_b   1.000
_cell.length_c   1.000
_cell.angle_alpha   90.00
_cell.angle_beta   90.00
_cell.angle_gamma   90.00
#
_symmetry.space_group_name_H-M   'P 1'
#
loop_
_entity.id
_entity.type
_entity.pdbx_description
1 polymer ?
#
loop_
_entity_poly.entity_id
_entity_poly.type
_entity_poly.pdbx_seq_one_letter_code
_entity_poly.pdbx_strand_id
1 'polypeptide(L)'
;MAEQKSNIFRQRSLDRISSPEQLTDYLRVTNPGVWVLLAAVIMLLGGLFAWSMVGSLETLTDGVALVENGQAQIMVTDSGKGEITSDMTVRIDSDEYEIATVEKDDFGRTVALAPVNEADGKYDVKIVIESIHPIKFLFS
;
A
#
# COMPACT_ATOMS: atom_id res chain seq x y z
N MET A 1 -56.80 -49.75 57.67
CA MET A 1 -57.27 -48.85 56.60
C MET A 1 -56.41 -47.60 56.59
N ALA A 2 -56.14 -47.08 55.39
CA ALA A 2 -55.42 -45.85 55.00
C ALA A 2 -54.06 -46.10 54.31
N GLU A 3 -54.08 -45.93 52.98
CA GLU A 3 -52.94 -45.73 52.08
C GLU A 3 -52.06 -44.54 52.50
N GLN A 4 -50.77 -44.53 52.10
CA GLN A 4 -50.33 -43.45 51.20
C GLN A 4 -49.10 -43.77 50.35
N LYS A 5 -49.30 -43.46 49.07
CA LYS A 5 -48.46 -43.59 47.89
C LYS A 5 -47.40 -42.47 47.86
N SER A 6 -46.20 -42.83 47.41
CA SER A 6 -45.30 -42.01 46.60
C SER A 6 -45.07 -40.54 47.02
N ASN A 7 -43.96 -40.28 47.71
CA ASN A 7 -42.99 -39.31 47.20
C ASN A 7 -41.69 -39.41 48.01
N ILE A 8 -40.61 -38.86 47.47
CA ILE A 8 -39.29 -38.74 48.11
C ILE A 8 -38.38 -39.95 47.86
N PHE A 9 -38.12 -40.16 46.56
CA PHE A 9 -36.79 -40.52 46.06
C PHE A 9 -35.76 -39.44 46.46
N ARG A 10 -35.53 -39.25 47.77
CA ARG A 10 -34.26 -38.72 48.28
C ARG A 10 -33.26 -39.87 48.20
N GLN A 11 -32.00 -39.55 47.90
CA GLN A 11 -30.83 -40.43 47.96
C GLN A 11 -30.30 -41.03 46.65
N ARG A 12 -30.40 -40.28 45.55
CA ARG A 12 -29.44 -40.39 44.43
C ARG A 12 -29.08 -38.98 43.93
N SER A 13 -28.90 -37.95 44.74
CA SER A 13 -27.75 -37.68 45.63
C SER A 13 -26.34 -38.08 45.16
N LEU A 14 -26.10 -39.07 44.29
CA LEU A 14 -24.74 -39.62 44.24
C LEU A 14 -24.26 -40.14 42.88
N ASP A 15 -25.01 -39.97 41.81
CA ASP A 15 -24.51 -40.27 40.48
C ASP A 15 -24.44 -38.97 39.67
N ARG A 16 -23.30 -38.29 39.80
CA ARG A 16 -22.55 -37.88 38.60
C ARG A 16 -23.34 -37.00 37.62
N ILE A 17 -23.75 -35.81 38.03
CA ILE A 17 -24.14 -34.79 37.04
C ILE A 17 -23.42 -33.50 37.39
N SER A 18 -22.37 -33.30 36.60
CA SER A 18 -21.75 -32.01 36.34
C SER A 18 -20.96 -31.48 37.54
N SER A 19 -19.65 -31.70 37.59
CA SER A 19 -18.77 -30.58 37.26
C SER A 19 -19.18 -29.86 35.97
N PRO A 20 -19.72 -28.64 36.05
CA PRO A 20 -19.54 -27.68 34.99
C PRO A 20 -19.15 -26.31 35.55
N GLU A 21 -18.60 -26.20 36.77
CA GLU A 21 -18.10 -24.92 37.27
C GLU A 21 -16.85 -24.42 36.51
N GLN A 22 -16.38 -25.17 35.52
CA GLN A 22 -15.31 -24.73 34.61
C GLN A 22 -15.76 -24.59 33.15
N LEU A 23 -17.07 -24.67 32.86
CA LEU A 23 -17.60 -24.23 31.57
C LEU A 23 -17.91 -22.72 31.56
N THR A 24 -18.10 -22.12 32.73
CA THR A 24 -18.40 -20.68 32.83
C THR A 24 -17.16 -19.81 32.60
N ASP A 25 -15.96 -20.31 32.95
CA ASP A 25 -14.72 -19.54 32.74
C ASP A 25 -14.27 -19.51 31.27
N TYR A 26 -14.67 -20.49 30.46
CA TYR A 26 -14.41 -20.45 29.02
C TYR A 26 -15.39 -19.55 28.27
N LEU A 27 -16.56 -19.24 28.87
CA LEU A 27 -17.51 -18.21 28.43
C LEU A 27 -17.16 -16.80 28.92
N ARG A 28 -15.92 -16.55 29.33
CA ARG A 28 -15.30 -15.24 29.10
C ARG A 28 -14.87 -15.12 27.63
N VAL A 29 -15.74 -15.59 26.72
CA VAL A 29 -15.50 -15.78 25.27
C VAL A 29 -15.13 -14.48 24.58
N THR A 30 -15.37 -13.31 25.18
CA THR A 30 -14.61 -12.15 24.76
C THR A 30 -14.60 -11.04 25.79
N ASN A 31 -13.45 -10.89 26.46
CA ASN A 31 -13.16 -9.70 27.22
C ASN A 31 -13.33 -8.48 26.28
N PRO A 32 -14.19 -7.48 26.59
CA PRO A 32 -14.45 -6.33 25.70
C PRO A 32 -13.16 -5.65 25.21
N GLY A 33 -12.12 -5.65 26.04
CA GLY A 33 -10.80 -5.14 25.66
C GLY A 33 -10.15 -5.88 24.48
N VAL A 34 -10.37 -7.19 24.32
CA VAL A 34 -9.84 -7.97 23.18
C VAL A 34 -10.55 -7.58 21.89
N TRP A 35 -11.87 -7.32 21.91
CA TRP A 35 -12.58 -6.79 20.74
C TRP A 35 -12.11 -5.40 20.35
N VAL A 36 -11.89 -4.52 21.33
CA VAL A 36 -11.37 -3.17 21.06
C VAL A 36 -9.97 -3.23 20.47
N LEU A 37 -9.10 -4.08 21.01
CA LEU A 37 -7.76 -4.32 20.46
C LEU A 37 -7.82 -4.90 19.05
N LEU A 38 -8.67 -5.90 18.81
CA LEU A 38 -8.86 -6.53 17.52
C LEU A 38 -9.41 -5.53 16.48
N ALA A 39 -10.36 -4.69 16.87
CA ALA A 39 -10.88 -3.61 16.03
C ALA A 39 -9.78 -2.58 15.70
N ALA A 40 -8.94 -2.21 16.68
CA ALA A 40 -7.81 -1.30 16.44
C ALA A 40 -6.79 -1.90 15.45
N VAL A 41 -6.48 -3.19 15.57
CA VAL A 41 -5.59 -3.89 14.62
C VAL A 41 -6.22 -3.95 13.22
N ILE A 42 -7.51 -4.30 13.10
CA ILE A 42 -8.20 -4.32 11.81
C ILE A 42 -8.24 -2.93 11.18
N MET A 43 -8.49 -1.89 11.97
CA MET A 43 -8.50 -0.51 11.49
C MET A 43 -7.12 -0.07 11.00
N LEU A 44 -6.05 -0.43 11.72
CA LEU A 44 -4.67 -0.16 11.34
C LEU A 44 -4.32 -0.89 10.03
N LEU A 45 -4.62 -2.19 9.95
CA LEU A 45 -4.42 -2.99 8.74
C LEU A 45 -5.23 -2.42 7.57
N GLY A 46 -6.51 -2.11 7.77
CA GLY A 46 -7.37 -1.51 6.75
C GLY A 46 -6.82 -0.18 6.25
N GLY A 47 -6.31 0.66 7.15
CA GLY A 47 -5.63 1.90 6.81
C GLY A 47 -4.35 1.68 5.99
N LEU A 48 -3.51 0.71 6.40
CA LEU A 48 -2.32 0.32 5.64
C LEU A 48 -2.67 -0.22 4.26
N PHE A 49 -3.70 -1.07 4.13
CA PHE A 49 -4.14 -1.59 2.84
C PHE A 49 -4.69 -0.49 1.94
N ALA A 50 -5.55 0.38 2.47
CA ALA A 50 -6.09 1.52 1.72
C ALA A 50 -4.97 2.46 1.28
N TRP A 51 -4.05 2.81 2.18
CA TRP A 51 -2.89 3.65 1.87
C TRP A 51 -1.94 2.97 0.88
N SER A 52 -1.72 1.67 1.01
CA SER A 52 -0.85 0.89 0.13
C SER A 52 -1.41 0.73 -1.28
N MET A 53 -2.74 0.79 -1.44
CA MET A 53 -3.39 0.72 -2.75
C MET A 53 -3.41 2.07 -3.47
N VAL A 54 -3.41 3.18 -2.72
CA VAL A 54 -3.51 4.55 -3.25
C VAL A 54 -2.15 5.26 -3.30
N GLY A 55 -1.24 4.96 -2.39
CA GLY A 55 0.06 5.61 -2.29
C GLY A 55 1.03 5.09 -3.34
N SER A 56 1.50 5.98 -4.22
CA SER A 56 2.71 5.78 -5.00
C SER A 56 3.85 6.55 -4.32
N LEU A 57 5.00 5.90 -4.16
CA LEU A 57 6.23 6.56 -3.76
C LEU A 57 7.08 6.74 -5.01
N GLU A 58 7.15 7.97 -5.50
CA GLU A 58 7.88 8.30 -6.73
C GLU A 58 9.23 8.92 -6.39
N THR A 59 10.29 8.37 -6.99
CA THR A 59 11.63 8.97 -6.99
C THR A 59 11.74 9.89 -8.19
N LEU A 60 11.84 11.19 -7.93
CA LEU A 60 11.94 12.21 -8.96
C LEU A 60 13.38 12.72 -9.09
N THR A 61 13.84 12.93 -10.33
CA THR A 61 15.03 13.74 -10.62
C THR A 61 14.66 15.00 -11.38
N ASP A 62 15.33 16.09 -11.05
CA ASP A 62 15.14 17.37 -11.71
C ASP A 62 16.05 17.47 -12.94
N GLY A 63 15.48 18.01 -14.01
CA GLY A 63 16.15 18.22 -15.29
C GLY A 63 15.64 19.45 -15.99
N VAL A 64 16.24 19.71 -17.15
CA VAL A 64 15.87 20.80 -18.04
C VAL A 64 15.53 20.21 -19.39
N ALA A 65 14.36 20.54 -19.93
CA ALA A 65 13.98 20.20 -21.29
C ALA A 65 14.09 21.40 -22.22
N LEU A 66 14.62 21.16 -23.42
CA LEU A 66 14.50 22.05 -24.56
C LEU A 66 13.50 21.44 -25.54
N VAL A 67 12.37 22.11 -25.75
CA VAL A 67 11.33 21.70 -26.69
C VAL A 67 11.59 22.39 -28.03
N GLU A 68 11.76 21.59 -29.08
CA GLU A 68 11.84 22.07 -30.46
C GLU A 68 11.02 21.15 -31.38
N ASN A 69 10.13 21.73 -32.17
CA ASN A 69 9.30 21.02 -33.16
C ASN A 69 8.47 19.86 -32.56
N GLY A 70 7.95 20.04 -31.34
CA GLY A 70 7.17 19.00 -30.65
C GLY A 70 8.00 17.85 -30.09
N GLN A 71 9.30 18.03 -29.93
CA GLN A 71 10.18 17.07 -29.27
C GLN A 71 10.96 17.74 -28.13
N ALA A 72 10.84 17.18 -26.94
CA ALA A 72 11.57 17.61 -25.76
C ALA A 72 12.90 16.85 -25.68
N GLN A 73 14.00 17.59 -25.71
CA GLN A 73 15.33 17.10 -25.37
C GLN A 73 15.62 17.40 -23.91
N ILE A 74 15.67 16.36 -23.09
CA ILE A 74 15.73 16.44 -21.64
C ILE A 74 17.16 16.14 -21.18
N MET A 75 17.75 17.12 -20.50
CA MET A 75 19.06 17.02 -19.88
C MET A 75 18.91 16.94 -18.36
N VAL A 76 19.53 15.92 -17.78
CA VAL A 76 19.46 15.62 -16.35
C VAL A 76 20.44 16.53 -15.60
N THR A 77 19.96 17.20 -14.55
CA THR A 77 20.84 18.07 -13.74
C THR A 77 21.42 17.31 -12.55
N ASP A 78 20.67 16.35 -12.01
CA ASP A 78 21.09 15.51 -10.88
C ASP A 78 21.22 14.04 -11.32
N SER A 79 22.44 13.66 -11.72
CA SER A 79 22.78 12.31 -12.17
C SER A 79 22.98 11.29 -11.04
N GLY A 80 22.80 11.70 -9.76
CA GLY A 80 23.01 10.85 -8.61
C GLY A 80 21.82 9.97 -8.21
N LYS A 81 20.63 10.22 -8.78
CA LYS A 81 19.35 9.62 -8.32
C LYS A 81 18.89 8.37 -9.09
N GLY A 82 19.63 7.94 -10.10
CA GLY A 82 19.33 6.75 -10.89
C GLY A 82 19.65 6.95 -12.38
N GLU A 83 19.70 5.85 -13.11
CA GLU A 83 19.83 5.88 -14.57
C GLU A 83 18.46 6.11 -15.21
N ILE A 84 18.43 6.91 -16.27
CA ILE A 84 17.20 7.17 -17.04
C ILE A 84 17.11 6.17 -18.19
N THR A 85 15.94 5.58 -18.34
CA THR A 85 15.62 4.63 -19.40
C THR A 85 14.46 5.14 -20.24
N SER A 86 14.26 4.53 -21.41
CA SER A 86 12.99 4.64 -22.14
C SER A 86 11.83 4.16 -21.27
N ASP A 87 10.61 4.59 -21.57
CA ASP A 87 9.36 4.27 -20.83
C ASP A 87 9.24 4.95 -19.45
N MET A 88 10.18 5.83 -19.10
CA MET A 88 10.06 6.69 -17.93
C MET A 88 9.15 7.90 -18.21
N THR A 89 8.38 8.31 -17.20
CA THR A 89 7.52 9.49 -17.28
C THR A 89 8.31 10.77 -17.00
N VAL A 90 8.17 11.77 -17.87
CA VAL A 90 8.65 13.14 -17.66
C VAL A 90 7.47 14.08 -17.48
N ARG A 91 7.53 14.91 -16.45
CA ARG A 91 6.53 15.95 -16.16
C ARG A 91 7.07 17.29 -16.62
N ILE A 92 6.34 17.93 -17.52
CA ILE A 92 6.58 19.30 -17.99
C ILE A 92 5.37 20.11 -17.52
N ASP A 93 5.60 21.05 -16.60
CA ASP A 93 4.54 21.79 -15.92
C ASP A 93 3.44 20.89 -15.31
N SER A 94 2.28 20.79 -15.97
CA SER A 94 1.14 19.96 -15.53
C SER A 94 0.93 18.71 -16.39
N ASP A 95 1.68 18.59 -17.50
CA ASP A 95 1.51 17.54 -18.48
C ASP A 95 2.56 16.44 -18.29
N GLU A 96 2.12 15.20 -18.48
CA GLU A 96 2.97 14.02 -18.37
C GLU A 96 3.24 13.45 -19.76
N TYR A 97 4.50 13.19 -20.04
CA TYR A 97 4.98 12.63 -21.31
C TYR A 97 5.85 11.40 -21.03
N GLU A 98 6.02 10.54 -22.03
CA GLU A 98 6.85 9.34 -21.94
C GLU A 98 8.17 9.55 -22.67
N ILE A 99 9.27 9.12 -22.05
CA ILE A 99 10.59 9.14 -22.67
C ILE A 99 10.66 8.03 -23.73
N ALA A 100 10.73 8.42 -25.00
CA ALA A 100 10.79 7.50 -26.12
C ALA A 100 12.19 6.90 -26.31
N THR A 101 13.24 7.70 -26.10
CA THR A 101 14.63 7.26 -26.34
C THR A 101 15.59 7.96 -25.41
N VAL A 102 16.66 7.27 -25.04
CA VAL A 102 17.76 7.81 -24.24
C VAL A 102 19.05 7.64 -25.02
N GLU A 103 19.76 8.72 -25.23
CA GLU A 103 21.01 8.78 -25.99
C GLU A 103 22.10 9.44 -25.15
N LYS A 104 23.35 9.36 -25.62
CA LYS A 104 24.45 10.14 -25.06
C LYS A 104 24.85 11.21 -26.05
N ASP A 105 24.94 12.44 -25.58
CA ASP A 105 25.44 13.55 -26.40
C ASP A 105 26.96 13.41 -26.67
N ASP A 106 27.49 14.31 -27.50
CA ASP A 106 28.92 14.36 -27.85
C ASP A 106 29.85 14.54 -26.63
N PHE A 107 29.30 14.99 -25.49
CA PHE A 107 30.00 15.17 -24.22
C PHE A 107 29.86 13.95 -23.29
N GLY A 108 29.20 12.88 -23.75
CA GLY A 108 28.96 11.64 -22.99
C GLY A 108 27.87 11.76 -21.92
N ARG A 109 27.08 12.84 -21.93
CA ARG A 109 25.99 13.08 -20.99
C ARG A 109 24.72 12.40 -21.49
N THR A 110 23.97 11.79 -20.58
CA THR A 110 22.69 11.17 -20.89
C THR A 110 21.66 12.23 -21.23
N VAL A 111 21.04 12.10 -22.40
CA VAL A 111 19.98 12.98 -22.91
C VAL A 111 18.78 12.11 -23.28
N ALA A 112 17.62 12.45 -22.74
CA ALA A 112 16.36 11.77 -23.04
C ALA A 112 15.56 12.56 -24.07
N LEU A 113 14.86 11.86 -24.95
CA LEU A 113 14.02 12.41 -26.00
C LEU A 113 12.58 11.97 -25.75
N ALA A 114 11.68 12.93 -25.60
CA ALA A 114 10.25 12.69 -25.43
C ALA A 114 9.45 13.49 -26.48
N PRO A 115 8.52 12.86 -27.23
CA PRO A 115 7.58 13.61 -28.05
C PRO A 115 6.60 14.36 -27.13
N VAL A 116 6.44 15.66 -27.35
CA VAL A 116 5.61 16.53 -26.50
C VAL A 116 4.73 17.43 -27.36
N ASN A 117 3.64 17.91 -26.77
CA ASN A 117 2.76 18.88 -27.43
C ASN A 117 2.87 20.25 -26.76
N GLU A 118 4.10 20.64 -26.42
CA GLU A 118 4.41 21.94 -25.83
C GLU A 118 4.94 22.91 -26.89
N ALA A 119 4.82 24.21 -26.62
CA ALA A 119 5.44 25.23 -27.44
C ALA A 119 6.97 25.14 -27.38
N ASP A 120 7.64 25.58 -28.44
CA ASP A 120 9.10 25.62 -28.47
C ASP A 120 9.63 26.52 -27.35
N GLY A 121 10.55 26.01 -26.53
CA GLY A 121 10.98 26.70 -25.33
C GLY A 121 11.81 25.84 -24.38
N LYS A 122 12.27 26.47 -23.30
CA LYS A 122 13.03 25.81 -22.23
C LYS A 122 12.13 25.63 -21.01
N TYR A 123 12.08 24.41 -20.49
CA TYR A 123 11.23 24.04 -19.37
C TYR A 123 12.03 23.34 -18.29
N ASP A 124 11.65 23.57 -17.03
CA ASP A 124 12.11 22.75 -15.91
C ASP A 124 11.23 21.50 -15.85
N VAL A 125 11.87 20.33 -15.75
CA VAL A 125 11.15 19.05 -15.83
C VAL A 125 11.50 18.14 -14.67
N LYS A 126 10.55 17.27 -14.33
CA LYS A 126 10.75 16.24 -13.31
C LYS A 126 10.57 14.88 -13.96
N ILE A 127 11.58 14.03 -13.86
CA ILE A 127 11.56 12.69 -14.43
C ILE A 127 11.27 11.71 -13.29
N VAL A 128 10.29 10.84 -13.48
CA VAL A 128 9.94 9.76 -12.56
C VAL A 128 10.88 8.58 -12.87
N ILE A 129 11.90 8.40 -12.03
CA ILE A 129 12.90 7.33 -12.20
C ILE A 129 12.35 6.01 -11.68
N GLU A 130 11.73 6.05 -10.50
CA GLU A 130 11.16 4.87 -9.86
C GLU A 130 9.77 5.22 -9.32
N SER A 131 8.83 4.29 -9.47
CA SER A 131 7.51 4.36 -8.83
C SER A 131 7.24 3.08 -8.06
N ILE A 132 7.31 3.19 -6.74
CA ILE A 132 7.11 2.07 -5.83
C ILE A 132 5.69 2.12 -5.29
N HIS A 133 4.91 1.08 -5.59
CA HIS A 133 3.60 0.88 -4.99
C HIS A 133 3.77 -0.04 -3.79
N PRO A 134 3.50 0.40 -2.54
CA PRO A 134 3.75 -0.39 -1.35
C PRO A 134 3.08 -1.77 -1.36
N ILE A 135 1.99 -1.92 -2.11
CA ILE A 135 1.27 -3.19 -2.23
C ILE A 135 2.12 -4.28 -2.91
N LYS A 136 3.05 -3.88 -3.79
CA LYS A 136 3.97 -4.81 -4.45
C LYS A 136 4.91 -5.48 -3.45
N PHE A 137 5.25 -4.84 -2.32
CA PHE A 137 6.09 -5.47 -1.29
C PHE A 137 5.41 -6.64 -0.57
N LEU A 138 4.07 -6.70 -0.55
CA LEU A 138 3.33 -7.79 0.08
C LEU A 138 3.25 -9.06 -0.78
N PHE A 139 3.52 -8.93 -2.09
CA PHE A 139 3.41 -10.02 -3.06
C PHE A 139 4.74 -10.28 -3.81
N SER A 140 5.84 -9.68 -3.35
CA SER A 140 7.19 -9.83 -3.92
C SER A 140 7.96 -10.98 -3.29
#